data_AF-A0A7J9RRK6-F1
#
_entry.id   AF-A0A7J9RRK6-F1
#
_cell.length_a   1.000
_cell.length_b   1.000
_cell.length_c   1.000
_cell.angle_alpha   90.00
_cell.angle_beta   90.00
_cell.angle_gamma   90.00
#
_symmetry.space_group_name_H-M   'P 1'
#
loop_
_entity.id
_entity.type
_entity.pdbx_description
1 polymer ?
#
loop_
_entity_poly.entity_id
_entity_poly.type
_entity_poly.pdbx_seq_one_letter_code
_entity_poly.pdbx_strand_id
1 'polypeptide(L)'
;MIHKSEICNILEDYDTTAITIATIGSHTALQILKGARDEQLKNLVICKKGTEEVYRQFAVADELLVVENYKEVLEKEFQEELIERNAVLIPHGSFVEYLSPVRIENELRVPIFGNRTVLEWESDRTKEREWMEHANLRYLRVFKTPADIDRLVIVKFPGAKGGKNYFLASNPDEFKTKIGRPELRLKLNENDAAEFTIQEYVIGTRFYPHYFYSPLKDRVELLSMDIRYESNIDGIARVSHILQDIPTHSQPEPSFVVTGNLPVVVRESLLPRILEMGQRIVEASDQLFSPGLIGPFCIETVCTEDLEFIAFEISARIVAGTNLYINGSPYSQLLYDEPMSTGRRIAVEIKEAIKADSLDSIIY
;
A
#
# COMPACT_ATOMS: atom_id res chain seq x y z
N MET A 1 -14.04 -18.32 -3.53
CA MET A 1 -13.67 -17.02 -4.14
C MET A 1 -14.96 -16.39 -4.62
N ILE A 2 -15.24 -15.16 -4.21
CA ILE A 2 -16.41 -14.42 -4.70
C ILE A 2 -16.12 -14.00 -6.14
N HIS A 3 -16.98 -14.41 -7.06
CA HIS A 3 -16.80 -14.12 -8.48
C HIS A 3 -17.24 -12.68 -8.80
N LYS A 4 -16.58 -12.06 -9.79
CA LYS A 4 -16.93 -10.70 -10.24
C LYS A 4 -18.41 -10.57 -10.62
N SER A 5 -19.00 -11.61 -11.22
CA SER A 5 -20.43 -11.64 -11.54
C SER A 5 -21.34 -11.49 -10.32
N GLU A 6 -20.95 -12.02 -9.15
CA GLU A 6 -21.74 -11.86 -7.92
C GLU A 6 -21.75 -10.39 -7.46
N ILE A 7 -20.64 -9.69 -7.64
CA ILE A 7 -20.49 -8.27 -7.29
C ILE A 7 -21.22 -7.40 -8.31
N CYS A 8 -21.13 -7.73 -9.61
CA CYS A 8 -21.90 -7.06 -10.65
C CYS A 8 -23.41 -7.14 -10.38
N ASN A 9 -23.93 -8.32 -9.97
CA ASN A 9 -25.35 -8.44 -9.62
C ASN A 9 -25.75 -7.53 -8.44
N ILE A 10 -24.89 -7.39 -7.42
CA ILE A 10 -25.15 -6.47 -6.30
C ILE A 10 -25.14 -5.02 -6.80
N LEU A 11 -24.21 -4.69 -7.68
CA LEU A 11 -24.04 -3.35 -8.24
C LEU A 11 -25.21 -2.96 -9.18
N GLU A 12 -25.83 -3.91 -9.87
CA GLU A 12 -27.04 -3.69 -10.68
C GLU A 12 -28.23 -3.20 -9.83
N ASP A 13 -28.30 -3.62 -8.56
CA ASP A 13 -29.33 -3.19 -7.62
C ASP A 13 -29.01 -1.82 -6.97
N TYR A 14 -27.83 -1.23 -7.21
CA TYR A 14 -27.46 0.05 -6.60
C TYR A 14 -28.16 1.22 -7.27
N ASP A 15 -28.61 2.17 -6.45
CA ASP A 15 -28.94 3.51 -6.93
C ASP A 15 -27.63 4.28 -7.20
N THR A 16 -27.24 4.36 -8.48
CA THR A 16 -26.00 5.02 -8.91
C THR A 16 -25.99 6.52 -8.62
N THR A 17 -27.14 7.15 -8.35
CA THR A 17 -27.23 8.55 -7.94
C THR A 17 -26.95 8.76 -6.45
N ALA A 18 -26.96 7.67 -5.67
CA ALA A 18 -26.81 7.67 -4.21
C ALA A 18 -25.62 6.81 -3.75
N ILE A 19 -24.61 6.62 -4.60
CA ILE A 19 -23.37 5.89 -4.26
C ILE A 19 -22.69 6.53 -3.04
N THR A 20 -22.33 5.69 -2.08
CA THR A 20 -21.61 6.09 -0.87
C THR A 20 -20.18 5.58 -0.92
N ILE A 21 -19.18 6.47 -0.86
CA ILE A 21 -17.78 6.07 -0.70
C ILE A 21 -17.54 5.68 0.75
N ALA A 22 -17.19 4.42 1.01
CA ALA A 22 -16.98 3.89 2.35
C ALA A 22 -15.54 3.40 2.56
N THR A 23 -15.01 3.52 3.77
CA THR A 23 -13.70 2.93 4.10
C THR A 23 -13.54 2.70 5.61
N ILE A 24 -12.56 1.87 5.98
CA ILE A 24 -12.18 1.67 7.38
C ILE A 24 -11.46 2.92 7.89
N GLY A 25 -11.75 3.32 9.12
CA GLY A 25 -11.15 4.47 9.79
C GLY A 25 -9.68 4.26 10.16
N SER A 26 -8.78 4.17 9.18
CA SER A 26 -7.32 4.11 9.37
C SER A 26 -6.53 4.56 8.13
N HIS A 27 -5.20 4.61 8.24
CA HIS A 27 -4.24 4.75 7.13
C HIS A 27 -4.40 6.00 6.25
N THR A 28 -5.32 5.98 5.28
CA THR A 28 -5.56 7.04 4.29
C THR A 28 -7.03 7.50 4.25
N ALA A 29 -7.85 7.03 5.21
CA ALA A 29 -9.28 7.32 5.26
C ALA A 29 -9.62 8.82 5.26
N LEU A 30 -8.88 9.66 5.98
CA LEU A 30 -9.12 11.11 5.99
C LEU A 30 -9.06 11.72 4.58
N GLN A 31 -8.06 11.32 3.79
CA GLN A 31 -7.89 11.80 2.42
C GLN A 31 -8.97 11.22 1.48
N ILE A 32 -9.32 9.94 1.64
CA ILE A 32 -10.38 9.28 0.85
C ILE A 32 -11.72 10.00 1.08
N LEU A 33 -12.11 10.20 2.34
CA LEU A 33 -13.38 10.83 2.72
C LEU A 33 -13.42 12.30 2.27
N LYS A 34 -12.32 13.04 2.47
CA LYS A 34 -12.20 14.42 1.97
C LYS A 34 -12.33 14.48 0.45
N GLY A 35 -11.71 13.54 -0.27
CA GLY A 35 -11.81 13.44 -1.72
C GLY A 35 -13.23 13.15 -2.21
N ALA A 36 -13.94 12.24 -1.54
CA ALA A 36 -15.36 11.96 -1.81
C ALA A 36 -16.22 13.23 -1.64
N ARG A 37 -16.02 13.96 -0.55
CA ARG A 37 -16.74 15.21 -0.28
C ARG A 37 -16.43 16.30 -1.33
N ASP A 38 -15.18 16.44 -1.74
CA ASP A 38 -14.80 17.41 -2.77
C ASP A 38 -15.49 17.12 -4.11
N GLU A 39 -15.77 15.85 -4.38
CA GLU A 39 -16.54 15.41 -5.54
C GLU A 39 -18.05 15.33 -5.31
N GLN A 40 -18.52 15.77 -4.14
CA GLN A 40 -19.93 15.78 -3.73
C GLN A 40 -20.57 14.38 -3.70
N LEU A 41 -19.75 13.37 -3.41
CA LEU A 41 -20.21 12.01 -3.14
C LEU A 41 -20.42 11.84 -1.64
N LYS A 42 -21.55 11.20 -1.29
CA LYS A 42 -21.82 10.79 0.07
C LYS A 42 -20.71 9.86 0.55
N ASN A 43 -20.30 9.98 1.80
CA ASN A 43 -19.21 9.16 2.32
C ASN A 43 -19.46 8.67 3.75
N LEU A 44 -18.84 7.54 4.08
CA LEU A 44 -19.03 6.82 5.33
C LEU A 44 -17.71 6.26 5.85
N VAL A 45 -17.47 6.40 7.15
CA VAL A 45 -16.30 5.81 7.80
C VAL A 45 -16.71 4.72 8.80
N ILE A 46 -16.02 3.59 8.77
CA ILE A 46 -16.19 2.48 9.71
C ILE A 46 -15.08 2.58 10.75
N CYS A 47 -15.40 3.02 11.96
CA CYS A 47 -14.43 3.20 13.04
C CYS A 47 -14.45 2.02 14.00
N LYS A 48 -13.27 1.62 14.47
CA LYS A 48 -13.20 0.80 15.68
C LYS A 48 -13.57 1.66 16.88
N LYS A 49 -14.33 1.12 17.82
CA LYS A 49 -14.68 1.79 19.08
C LYS A 49 -13.45 2.40 19.76
N GLY A 50 -13.55 3.68 20.12
CA GLY A 50 -12.48 4.49 20.70
C GLY A 50 -11.62 5.25 19.68
N THR A 51 -11.87 5.12 18.37
CA THR A 51 -11.13 5.83 17.30
C THR A 51 -11.97 6.87 16.56
N GLU A 52 -13.26 6.99 16.90
CA GLU A 52 -14.26 7.83 16.24
C GLU A 52 -13.89 9.32 16.31
N GLU A 53 -13.28 9.73 17.42
CA GLU A 53 -12.99 11.13 17.71
C GLU A 53 -12.11 11.78 16.63
N VAL A 54 -11.18 11.03 16.04
CA VAL A 54 -10.35 11.52 14.94
C VAL A 54 -11.22 11.99 13.77
N TYR A 55 -12.19 11.17 13.36
CA TYR A 55 -13.06 11.46 12.22
C TYR A 55 -14.12 12.51 12.55
N ARG A 56 -14.58 12.57 13.80
CA ARG A 56 -15.47 13.63 14.29
C ARG A 56 -14.78 14.99 14.30
N GLN A 57 -13.52 15.06 14.75
CA GLN A 57 -12.76 16.31 14.81
C GLN A 57 -12.44 16.89 13.44
N PHE A 58 -11.99 16.05 12.50
CA PHE A 58 -11.75 16.50 11.12
C PHE A 58 -13.06 16.70 10.35
N ALA A 59 -14.16 16.16 10.85
CA ALA A 59 -15.51 16.28 10.29
C ALA A 59 -15.58 15.90 8.82
N VAL A 60 -14.71 15.02 8.31
CA VAL A 60 -14.62 14.63 6.89
C VAL A 60 -15.64 13.58 6.46
N ALA A 61 -16.24 12.87 7.42
CA ALA A 61 -17.23 11.83 7.18
C ALA A 61 -18.66 12.38 7.25
N ASP A 62 -19.54 11.97 6.34
CA ASP A 62 -20.98 12.30 6.44
C ASP A 62 -21.71 11.33 7.37
N GLU A 63 -21.32 10.04 7.32
CA GLU A 63 -21.77 9.00 8.24
C GLU A 63 -20.61 8.29 8.94
N LEU A 64 -20.86 7.81 10.16
CA LEU A 64 -19.90 7.08 10.97
C LEU A 64 -20.56 5.84 11.57
N LEU A 65 -20.05 4.67 11.20
CA LEU A 65 -20.41 3.39 11.82
C LEU A 65 -19.32 2.98 12.81
N VAL A 66 -19.72 2.31 13.89
CA VAL A 66 -18.80 1.84 14.94
C VAL A 66 -18.87 0.33 15.03
N VAL A 67 -17.69 -0.30 15.04
CA VAL A 67 -17.50 -1.74 15.27
C VAL A 67 -16.59 -1.95 16.48
N GLU A 68 -16.75 -3.04 17.23
CA GLU A 68 -15.80 -3.40 18.29
C GLU A 68 -14.47 -3.92 17.70
N ASN A 69 -14.55 -4.55 16.54
CA ASN A 69 -13.46 -5.12 15.77
C ASN A 69 -13.73 -4.94 14.27
N TYR A 70 -12.71 -4.52 13.51
CA TYR A 70 -12.82 -4.38 12.05
C TYR A 70 -13.25 -5.66 11.33
N LYS A 71 -13.05 -6.85 11.92
CA LYS A 71 -13.55 -8.11 11.36
C LYS A 71 -15.08 -8.19 11.25
N GLU A 72 -15.82 -7.37 11.99
CA GLU A 72 -17.28 -7.25 11.88
C GLU A 72 -17.70 -6.76 10.48
N VAL A 73 -16.83 -6.08 9.74
CA VAL A 73 -17.09 -5.70 8.33
C VAL A 73 -17.33 -6.91 7.43
N LEU A 74 -16.89 -8.11 7.84
CA LEU A 74 -17.12 -9.36 7.12
C LEU A 74 -18.37 -10.10 7.61
N GLU A 75 -19.04 -9.63 8.66
CA GLU A 75 -20.29 -10.21 9.13
C GLU A 75 -21.42 -9.89 8.16
N LYS A 76 -22.31 -10.87 7.94
CA LYS A 76 -23.33 -10.81 6.89
C LYS A 76 -24.24 -9.59 7.07
N GLU A 77 -24.70 -9.36 8.29
CA GLU A 77 -25.62 -8.29 8.65
C GLU A 77 -24.98 -6.91 8.42
N PHE A 78 -23.69 -6.75 8.74
CA PHE A 78 -22.97 -5.49 8.51
C PHE A 78 -22.74 -5.24 7.01
N GLN A 79 -22.46 -6.30 6.25
CA GLN A 79 -22.33 -6.18 4.79
C GLN A 79 -23.66 -5.81 4.13
N GLU A 80 -24.79 -6.39 4.58
CA GLU A 80 -26.13 -6.03 4.14
C GLU A 80 -26.41 -4.54 4.42
N GLU A 81 -26.04 -4.04 5.60
CA GLU A 81 -26.17 -2.63 5.96
C GLU A 81 -25.37 -1.68 5.03
N LEU A 82 -24.18 -2.10 4.61
CA LEU A 82 -23.35 -1.36 3.64
C LEU A 82 -23.95 -1.42 2.23
N ILE A 83 -24.46 -2.58 1.82
CA ILE A 83 -25.08 -2.79 0.50
C ILE A 83 -26.34 -1.93 0.36
N GLU A 84 -27.19 -1.86 1.38
CA GLU A 84 -28.37 -0.99 1.42
C GLU A 84 -28.04 0.51 1.31
N ARG A 85 -26.79 0.90 1.59
CA ARG A 85 -26.29 2.29 1.45
C ARG A 85 -25.65 2.57 0.10
N ASN A 86 -25.70 1.62 -0.85
CA ASN A 86 -24.97 1.68 -2.11
C ASN A 86 -23.47 1.93 -1.89
N ALA A 87 -22.90 1.27 -0.87
CA ALA A 87 -21.52 1.54 -0.45
C ALA A 87 -20.50 0.89 -1.39
N VAL A 88 -19.53 1.69 -1.84
CA VAL A 88 -18.32 1.21 -2.51
C VAL A 88 -17.15 1.37 -1.55
N LEU A 89 -16.55 0.25 -1.13
CA LEU A 89 -15.42 0.23 -0.22
C LEU A 89 -14.13 0.63 -0.94
N ILE A 90 -13.36 1.53 -0.33
CA ILE A 90 -12.03 1.91 -0.82
C ILE A 90 -10.97 1.21 0.03
N PRO A 91 -10.23 0.24 -0.54
CA PRO A 91 -9.25 -0.53 0.21
C PRO A 91 -7.94 0.26 0.37
N HIS A 92 -7.30 0.10 1.52
CA HIS A 92 -6.01 0.71 1.84
C HIS A 92 -5.19 -0.21 2.76
N GLY A 93 -3.97 0.18 3.15
CA GLY A 93 -3.04 -0.63 3.95
C GLY A 93 -3.69 -1.37 5.13
N SER A 94 -4.25 -0.62 6.07
CA SER A 94 -4.91 -1.20 7.25
C SER A 94 -6.16 -2.04 6.94
N PHE A 95 -6.87 -1.79 5.83
CA PHE A 95 -8.05 -2.57 5.45
C PHE A 95 -7.65 -4.02 5.18
N VAL A 96 -6.60 -4.21 4.39
CA VAL A 96 -6.06 -5.53 4.04
C VAL A 96 -5.42 -6.21 5.25
N GLU A 97 -4.67 -5.47 6.07
CA GLU A 97 -4.08 -6.02 7.31
C GLU A 97 -5.14 -6.52 8.30
N TYR A 98 -6.23 -5.78 8.50
CA TYR A 98 -7.25 -6.15 9.49
C TYR A 98 -8.19 -7.25 9.01
N LEU A 99 -8.52 -7.26 7.72
CA LEU A 99 -9.47 -8.21 7.16
C LEU A 99 -8.80 -9.47 6.60
N SER A 100 -7.52 -9.40 6.20
CA SER A 100 -6.78 -10.41 5.43
C SER A 100 -7.20 -10.50 3.95
N PRO A 101 -6.25 -10.54 2.99
CA PRO A 101 -6.54 -10.72 1.56
C PRO A 101 -7.48 -11.90 1.27
N VAL A 102 -7.21 -13.06 1.89
CA VAL A 102 -7.98 -14.29 1.69
C VAL A 102 -9.43 -14.10 2.10
N ARG A 103 -9.70 -13.39 3.20
CA ARG A 103 -11.09 -13.18 3.65
C ARG A 103 -11.79 -12.11 2.82
N ILE A 104 -11.09 -11.06 2.39
CA ILE A 104 -11.64 -10.08 1.43
C ILE A 104 -12.11 -10.79 0.16
N GLU A 105 -11.28 -11.68 -0.38
CA GLU A 105 -11.59 -12.41 -1.61
C GLU A 105 -12.76 -13.41 -1.47
N ASN A 106 -12.94 -14.00 -0.28
CA ASN A 106 -13.89 -15.10 -0.08
C ASN A 106 -15.15 -14.74 0.72
N GLU A 107 -15.13 -13.69 1.54
CA GLU A 107 -16.19 -13.34 2.49
C GLU A 107 -16.80 -11.95 2.24
N LEU A 108 -16.06 -10.99 1.65
CA LEU A 108 -16.54 -9.60 1.46
C LEU A 108 -17.30 -9.43 0.14
N ARG A 109 -18.63 -9.35 0.22
CA ARG A 109 -19.57 -9.17 -0.89
C ARG A 109 -19.89 -7.71 -1.20
N VAL A 110 -19.53 -6.78 -0.31
CA VAL A 110 -19.68 -5.34 -0.59
C VAL A 110 -18.75 -4.97 -1.75
N PRO A 111 -19.24 -4.24 -2.78
CA PRO A 111 -18.42 -3.73 -3.88
C PRO A 111 -17.18 -2.97 -3.40
N ILE A 112 -16.02 -3.25 -4.00
CA ILE A 112 -14.75 -2.59 -3.69
C ILE A 112 -14.27 -1.86 -4.94
N PHE A 113 -13.79 -0.63 -4.79
CA PHE A 113 -13.07 0.06 -5.85
C PHE A 113 -11.70 -0.61 -6.07
N GLY A 114 -11.41 -1.01 -7.30
CA GLY A 114 -10.20 -1.72 -7.67
C GLY A 114 -10.46 -3.17 -8.08
N ASN A 115 -9.40 -3.96 -8.12
CA ASN A 115 -9.47 -5.40 -8.37
C ASN A 115 -9.16 -6.18 -7.09
N ARG A 116 -10.13 -6.86 -6.47
CA ARG A 116 -9.90 -7.61 -5.23
C ARG A 116 -8.83 -8.71 -5.33
N THR A 117 -8.59 -9.28 -6.51
CA THR A 117 -7.60 -10.36 -6.67
C THR A 117 -6.18 -9.83 -6.51
N VAL A 118 -5.94 -8.55 -6.78
CA VAL A 118 -4.62 -7.93 -6.66
C VAL A 118 -4.08 -7.94 -5.23
N LEU A 119 -4.99 -8.01 -4.24
CA LEU A 119 -4.64 -7.99 -2.82
C LEU A 119 -3.85 -9.24 -2.42
N GLU A 120 -4.10 -10.37 -3.09
CA GLU A 120 -3.31 -11.57 -2.89
C GLU A 120 -1.89 -11.40 -3.48
N TRP A 121 -1.80 -10.82 -4.68
CA TRP A 121 -0.54 -10.61 -5.41
C TRP A 121 0.44 -9.68 -4.70
N GLU A 122 -0.04 -8.61 -4.09
CA GLU A 122 0.82 -7.71 -3.29
C GLU A 122 1.19 -8.30 -1.91
N SER A 123 0.43 -9.28 -1.42
CA SER A 123 0.64 -9.86 -0.07
C SER A 123 1.57 -11.08 -0.07
N ASP A 124 1.64 -11.79 -1.20
CA ASP A 124 2.51 -12.94 -1.41
C ASP A 124 3.80 -12.52 -2.10
N ARG A 125 4.94 -12.69 -1.40
CA ARG A 125 6.28 -12.30 -1.88
C ARG A 125 6.73 -13.03 -3.15
N THR A 126 6.19 -14.23 -3.41
CA THR A 126 6.49 -15.00 -4.61
C THR A 126 5.73 -14.43 -5.79
N LYS A 127 4.42 -14.16 -5.61
CA LYS A 127 3.58 -13.53 -6.63
C LYS A 127 4.02 -12.11 -6.95
N GLU A 128 4.37 -11.32 -5.94
CA GLU A 128 4.89 -9.96 -6.13
C GLU A 128 6.20 -9.97 -6.93
N ARG A 129 7.07 -10.96 -6.69
CA ARG A 129 8.30 -11.13 -7.46
C ARG A 129 8.02 -11.55 -8.90
N GLU A 130 7.15 -12.53 -9.10
CA GLU A 130 6.70 -12.94 -10.43
C GLU A 130 6.16 -11.74 -11.22
N TRP A 131 5.38 -10.87 -10.55
CA TRP A 131 4.88 -9.64 -11.15
C TRP A 131 5.98 -8.65 -11.53
N MET A 132 6.95 -8.39 -10.63
CA MET A 132 8.10 -7.53 -10.93
C MET A 132 8.98 -8.08 -12.08
N GLU A 133 9.18 -9.41 -12.11
CA GLU A 133 9.93 -10.11 -13.16
C GLU A 133 9.22 -9.98 -14.52
N HIS A 134 7.91 -10.23 -14.55
CA HIS A 134 7.11 -10.11 -15.77
C HIS A 134 7.03 -8.68 -16.29
N ALA A 135 6.99 -7.70 -15.38
CA ALA A 135 7.07 -6.26 -15.71
C ALA A 135 8.49 -5.79 -16.09
N ASN A 136 9.48 -6.69 -16.09
CA ASN A 136 10.89 -6.37 -16.38
C ASN A 136 11.44 -5.23 -15.49
N LEU A 137 11.00 -5.15 -14.24
CA LEU A 137 11.55 -4.20 -13.27
C LEU A 137 12.89 -4.71 -12.75
N ARG A 138 13.78 -3.79 -12.40
CA ARG A 138 14.91 -4.14 -11.53
C ARG A 138 14.39 -4.24 -10.11
N TYR A 139 14.66 -5.35 -9.44
CA TYR A 139 14.25 -5.58 -8.06
C TYR A 139 15.40 -6.14 -7.23
N LEU A 140 15.28 -6.04 -5.90
CA LEU A 140 16.33 -6.49 -4.99
C LEU A 140 16.57 -7.99 -5.10
N ARG A 141 17.85 -8.39 -5.18
CA ARG A 141 18.25 -9.81 -5.16
C ARG A 141 17.79 -10.47 -3.86
N VAL A 142 17.22 -11.67 -3.97
CA VAL A 142 16.86 -12.51 -2.82
C VAL A 142 17.82 -13.69 -2.72
N PHE A 143 18.29 -13.96 -1.50
CA PHE A 143 19.22 -15.04 -1.20
C PHE A 143 18.45 -16.24 -0.65
N LYS A 144 18.74 -17.44 -1.17
CA LYS A 144 18.05 -18.67 -0.78
C LYS A 144 18.49 -19.14 0.60
N THR A 145 19.78 -19.01 0.91
CA THR A 145 20.33 -19.45 2.19
C THR A 145 21.27 -18.41 2.78
N PRO A 146 21.47 -18.41 4.11
CA PRO A 146 22.47 -17.55 4.74
C PRO A 146 23.90 -17.76 4.23
N ALA A 147 24.21 -18.95 3.70
CA ALA A 147 25.53 -19.25 3.13
C ALA A 147 25.80 -18.49 1.83
N ASP A 148 24.75 -18.01 1.15
CA ASP A 148 24.86 -17.28 -0.12
C ASP A 148 25.15 -15.78 0.09
N ILE A 149 25.16 -15.28 1.33
CA ILE A 149 25.36 -13.86 1.65
C ILE A 149 26.77 -13.44 1.23
N ASP A 150 26.85 -12.62 0.18
CA ASP A 150 28.09 -12.09 -0.41
C ASP A 150 28.21 -10.55 -0.31
N ARG A 151 27.23 -9.90 0.33
CA ARG A 151 27.10 -8.43 0.43
C ARG A 151 26.20 -8.02 1.59
N LEU A 152 25.98 -6.71 1.75
CA LEU A 152 25.02 -6.18 2.70
C LEU A 152 23.59 -6.63 2.35
N VAL A 153 22.95 -7.29 3.30
CA VAL A 153 21.57 -7.79 3.20
C VAL A 153 20.74 -7.29 4.38
N ILE A 154 19.44 -7.22 4.15
CA ILE A 154 18.43 -7.07 5.19
C ILE A 154 17.66 -8.38 5.35
N VAL A 155 17.51 -8.80 6.60
CA VAL A 155 16.77 -10.01 6.96
C VAL A 155 15.41 -9.61 7.49
N LYS A 156 14.36 -10.06 6.79
CA LYS A 156 12.96 -9.72 7.08
C LYS A 156 12.24 -10.95 7.64
N PHE A 157 11.47 -10.76 8.71
CA PHE A 157 10.65 -11.83 9.30
C PHE A 157 9.17 -11.67 8.93
N PRO A 158 8.42 -12.78 8.75
CA PRO A 158 6.98 -12.76 8.63
C PRO A 158 6.32 -12.06 9.82
N GLY A 159 5.27 -11.26 9.58
CA GLY A 159 4.52 -10.57 10.64
C GLY A 159 5.27 -9.44 11.34
N ALA A 160 6.46 -9.03 10.86
CA ALA A 160 7.14 -7.83 11.32
C ALA A 160 6.37 -6.56 10.91
N LYS A 161 5.39 -6.17 11.74
CA LYS A 161 4.54 -4.98 11.54
C LYS A 161 5.40 -3.74 11.32
N GLY A 162 5.45 -3.26 10.08
CA GLY A 162 6.23 -2.09 9.66
C GLY A 162 7.72 -2.24 9.97
N GLY A 163 8.40 -3.29 9.52
CA GLY A 163 9.87 -3.32 9.60
C GLY A 163 10.50 -3.48 10.99
N LYS A 164 9.71 -3.87 11.99
CA LYS A 164 10.19 -4.16 13.35
C LYS A 164 10.96 -5.49 13.40
N ASN A 165 12.13 -5.49 14.04
CA ASN A 165 13.02 -6.66 14.19
C ASN A 165 13.69 -7.13 12.89
N TYR A 166 13.78 -6.27 11.88
CA TYR A 166 14.71 -6.50 10.78
C TYR A 166 16.14 -6.32 11.29
N PHE A 167 17.10 -6.99 10.68
CA PHE A 167 18.50 -6.75 10.96
C PHE A 167 19.32 -6.81 9.68
N LEU A 168 20.46 -6.13 9.68
CA LEU A 168 21.41 -6.13 8.58
C LEU A 168 22.50 -7.19 8.81
N ALA A 169 23.01 -7.80 7.75
CA ALA A 169 24.20 -8.64 7.80
C ALA A 169 25.02 -8.43 6.53
N SER A 170 26.35 -8.51 6.62
CA SER A 170 27.26 -8.35 5.48
C SER A 170 27.88 -9.65 5.01
N ASN A 171 27.75 -10.72 5.79
CA ASN A 171 28.33 -12.04 5.55
C ASN A 171 27.61 -13.13 6.38
N PRO A 172 27.86 -14.43 6.10
CA PRO A 172 27.19 -15.54 6.80
C PRO A 172 27.47 -15.60 8.32
N ASP A 173 28.65 -15.18 8.78
CA ASP A 173 29.03 -15.22 10.20
C ASP A 173 28.30 -14.16 11.01
N GLU A 174 28.16 -12.95 10.45
CA GLU A 174 27.38 -11.88 11.05
C GLU A 174 25.90 -12.26 11.13
N PHE A 175 25.36 -12.87 10.08
CA PHE A 175 24.01 -13.41 10.08
C PHE A 175 23.83 -14.41 11.25
N LYS A 176 24.74 -15.38 11.37
CA LYS A 176 24.68 -16.43 12.40
C LYS A 176 24.75 -15.87 13.82
N THR A 177 25.54 -14.81 14.01
CA THR A 177 25.66 -14.13 15.30
C THR A 177 24.39 -13.38 15.66
N LYS A 178 23.81 -12.63 14.72
CA LYS A 178 22.60 -11.83 14.94
C LYS A 178 21.35 -12.70 15.12
N ILE A 179 21.17 -13.72 14.28
CA ILE A 179 20.01 -14.63 14.37
C ILE A 179 19.99 -15.43 15.68
N GLY A 180 21.17 -15.67 16.29
CA GLY A 180 21.31 -16.38 17.56
C GLY A 180 20.89 -15.59 18.80
N ARG A 181 20.58 -14.29 18.65
CA ARG A 181 20.19 -13.44 19.78
C ARG A 181 18.82 -13.84 20.35
N PRO A 182 18.64 -13.86 21.69
CA PRO A 182 17.42 -14.36 22.33
C PRO A 182 16.12 -13.76 21.79
N GLU A 183 16.12 -12.46 21.50
CA GLU A 183 14.99 -11.69 21.00
C GLU A 183 14.53 -12.11 19.59
N LEU A 184 15.43 -12.62 18.75
CA LEU A 184 15.12 -13.15 17.42
C LEU A 184 14.87 -14.67 17.48
N ARG A 185 15.53 -15.36 18.41
CA ARG A 185 15.42 -16.81 18.60
C ARG A 185 14.04 -17.27 19.05
N LEU A 186 13.32 -16.43 19.82
CA LEU A 186 11.91 -16.69 20.19
C LEU A 186 10.96 -16.74 18.99
N LYS A 187 11.34 -16.17 17.84
CA LYS A 187 10.57 -16.24 16.59
C LYS A 187 10.90 -17.47 15.75
N LEU A 188 11.90 -18.26 16.14
CA LEU A 188 12.34 -19.48 15.47
C LEU A 188 11.87 -20.75 16.20
N ASN A 189 10.85 -20.66 17.06
CA ASN A 189 10.36 -21.80 17.84
C ASN A 189 10.05 -23.01 16.95
N GLU A 190 10.40 -24.20 17.45
CA GLU A 190 10.57 -25.47 16.70
C GLU A 190 9.32 -26.00 15.94
N ASN A 191 8.15 -25.37 16.10
CA ASN A 191 6.92 -25.73 15.39
C ASN A 191 6.44 -24.67 14.37
N ASP A 192 7.02 -23.47 14.39
CA ASP A 192 6.78 -22.42 13.42
C ASP A 192 8.06 -22.26 12.59
N ALA A 193 8.10 -22.86 11.40
CA ALA A 193 9.15 -22.61 10.42
C ALA A 193 9.05 -21.14 9.96
N ALA A 194 9.57 -20.21 10.76
CA ALA A 194 9.64 -18.80 10.38
C ALA A 194 10.66 -18.66 9.25
N GLU A 195 10.19 -18.77 8.01
CA GLU A 195 10.95 -18.46 6.82
C GLU A 195 11.24 -16.96 6.80
N PHE A 196 12.42 -16.57 7.28
CA PHE A 196 12.93 -15.22 7.07
C PHE A 196 13.29 -15.04 5.58
N THR A 197 13.10 -13.83 5.05
CA THR A 197 13.59 -13.45 3.72
C THR A 197 14.92 -12.73 3.86
N ILE A 198 15.95 -13.19 3.14
CA ILE A 198 17.23 -12.49 3.00
C ILE A 198 17.20 -11.74 1.68
N GLN A 199 17.28 -10.41 1.74
CA GLN A 199 17.20 -9.54 0.58
C GLN A 199 18.41 -8.61 0.55
N GLU A 200 18.95 -8.33 -0.64
CA GLU A 200 19.99 -7.33 -0.83
C GLU A 200 19.57 -5.99 -0.21
N TYR A 201 20.50 -5.33 0.48
CA TYR A 201 20.31 -3.98 0.96
C TYR A 201 21.02 -3.02 0.00
N VAL A 202 20.24 -2.31 -0.82
CA VAL A 202 20.75 -1.31 -1.75
C VAL A 202 20.94 0.03 -1.04
N ILE A 203 22.13 0.60 -1.17
CA ILE A 203 22.43 1.94 -0.68
C ILE A 203 22.02 2.96 -1.75
N GLY A 204 21.09 3.84 -1.40
CA GLY A 204 20.61 4.89 -2.30
C GLY A 204 19.52 5.74 -1.66
N THR A 205 18.98 6.68 -2.43
CA THR A 205 17.86 7.53 -2.00
C THR A 205 16.54 6.86 -2.31
N ARG A 206 15.62 6.84 -1.36
CA ARG A 206 14.32 6.17 -1.53
C ARG A 206 13.33 7.09 -2.25
N PHE A 207 12.52 6.52 -3.13
CA PHE A 207 11.42 7.20 -3.81
C PHE A 207 10.22 6.27 -3.90
N TYR A 208 9.06 6.81 -3.51
CA TYR A 208 7.80 6.07 -3.45
C TYR A 208 6.80 6.77 -4.39
N PRO A 209 6.92 6.58 -5.72
CA PRO A 209 5.99 7.17 -6.67
C PRO A 209 4.58 6.60 -6.53
N HIS A 210 3.62 7.52 -6.43
CA HIS A 210 2.20 7.23 -6.33
C HIS A 210 1.55 7.38 -7.70
N TYR A 211 1.18 6.25 -8.28
CA TYR A 211 0.52 6.18 -9.56
C TYR A 211 -0.99 6.02 -9.38
N PHE A 212 -1.72 6.28 -10.46
CA PHE A 212 -3.12 5.93 -10.61
C PHE A 212 -3.33 5.42 -12.03
N TYR A 213 -3.82 4.20 -12.17
CA TYR A 213 -4.26 3.67 -13.45
C TYR A 213 -5.77 3.83 -13.60
N SER A 214 -6.20 4.48 -14.68
CA SER A 214 -7.60 4.69 -15.02
C SER A 214 -7.99 3.74 -16.15
N PRO A 215 -8.77 2.67 -15.89
CA PRO A 215 -9.28 1.80 -16.94
C PRO A 215 -10.20 2.53 -17.92
N LEU A 216 -10.91 3.57 -17.46
CA LEU A 216 -11.78 4.40 -18.29
C LEU A 216 -11.02 5.18 -19.37
N LYS A 217 -9.75 5.50 -19.10
CA LYS A 217 -8.89 6.33 -19.97
C LYS A 217 -7.71 5.56 -20.53
N ASP A 218 -7.54 4.29 -20.16
CA ASP A 218 -6.38 3.45 -20.46
C ASP A 218 -5.05 4.22 -20.24
N ARG A 219 -4.90 4.77 -19.03
CA ARG A 219 -3.80 5.70 -18.73
C ARG A 219 -3.25 5.52 -17.32
N VAL A 220 -1.93 5.47 -17.23
CA VAL A 220 -1.18 5.63 -15.98
C VAL A 220 -0.86 7.11 -15.73
N GLU A 221 -1.24 7.59 -14.57
CA GLU A 221 -0.99 8.95 -14.07
C GLU A 221 0.00 8.89 -12.90
N LEU A 222 1.03 9.72 -12.91
CA LEU A 222 1.89 9.94 -11.74
C LEU A 222 1.31 11.10 -10.93
N LEU A 223 0.71 10.80 -9.77
CA LEU A 223 0.02 11.78 -8.96
C LEU A 223 0.91 12.48 -7.94
N SER A 224 1.85 11.75 -7.33
CA SER A 224 2.75 12.31 -6.29
C SER A 224 3.91 11.35 -5.99
N MET A 225 4.82 11.73 -5.08
CA MET A 225 5.85 10.83 -4.53
C MET A 225 6.13 11.19 -3.08
N ASP A 226 6.58 10.23 -2.26
CA ASP A 226 7.10 10.53 -0.93
C ASP A 226 8.41 9.79 -0.63
N ILE A 227 8.89 10.01 0.60
CA ILE A 227 9.89 9.21 1.30
C ILE A 227 9.27 8.78 2.64
N ARG A 228 9.24 7.48 2.93
CA ARG A 228 8.84 6.99 4.27
C ARG A 228 9.78 7.51 5.36
N TYR A 229 9.21 8.03 6.44
CA TYR A 229 9.92 8.47 7.63
C TYR A 229 9.78 7.43 8.74
N GLU A 230 10.89 6.79 9.11
CA GLU A 230 10.94 5.52 9.81
C GLU A 230 11.74 5.59 11.12
N SER A 231 11.17 5.01 12.17
CA SER A 231 11.77 4.93 13.50
C SER A 231 12.29 3.51 13.78
N ASN A 232 13.52 3.35 14.29
CA ASN A 232 14.48 4.37 14.75
C ASN A 232 15.55 4.75 13.69
N ILE A 233 15.53 4.16 12.49
CA ILE A 233 16.61 4.30 11.50
C ILE A 233 16.90 5.75 11.11
N ASP A 234 15.87 6.58 10.86
CA ASP A 234 16.06 7.99 10.52
C ASP A 234 16.54 8.81 11.73
N GLY A 235 16.28 8.34 12.96
CA GLY A 235 16.85 8.89 14.19
C GLY A 235 18.34 8.55 14.34
N ILE A 236 18.71 7.29 14.10
CA ILE A 236 20.10 6.80 14.10
C ILE A 236 20.96 7.58 13.11
N ALA A 237 20.44 7.84 11.91
CA ALA A 237 21.14 8.61 10.87
C ALA A 237 21.62 9.99 11.36
N ARG A 238 20.86 10.64 12.25
CA ARG A 238 21.16 11.98 12.80
C ARG A 238 22.27 11.98 13.85
N VAL A 239 22.54 10.85 14.48
CA VAL A 239 23.56 10.70 15.54
C VAL A 239 24.66 9.71 15.14
N SER A 240 24.75 9.39 13.85
CA SER A 240 25.67 8.38 13.31
C SER A 240 27.12 8.59 13.74
N HIS A 241 27.62 9.83 13.77
CA HIS A 241 28.97 10.14 14.25
C HIS A 241 29.15 9.82 15.74
N ILE A 242 28.15 10.09 16.59
CA ILE A 242 28.18 9.81 18.03
C ILE A 242 28.17 8.31 18.28
N LEU A 243 27.43 7.55 17.45
CA LEU A 243 27.35 6.09 17.58
C LEU A 243 28.68 5.39 17.24
N GLN A 244 29.58 6.03 16.49
CA GLN A 244 30.90 5.45 16.15
C GLN A 244 31.76 5.18 17.39
N ASP A 245 31.61 5.99 18.45
CA ASP A 245 32.35 5.84 19.70
C ASP A 245 31.72 4.80 20.65
N ILE A 246 30.53 4.29 20.32
CA ILE A 246 29.82 3.28 21.10
C ILE A 246 30.18 1.89 20.54
N PRO A 247 30.57 0.92 21.40
CA PRO A 247 30.81 -0.45 20.96
C PRO A 247 29.63 -0.99 20.14
N THR A 248 29.91 -1.67 19.02
CA THR A 248 28.87 -2.12 18.07
C THR A 248 27.75 -2.93 18.73
N HIS A 249 28.06 -3.73 19.74
CA HIS A 249 27.08 -4.54 20.47
C HIS A 249 26.17 -3.72 21.42
N SER A 250 26.51 -2.44 21.66
CA SER A 250 25.74 -1.49 22.47
C SER A 250 25.03 -0.43 21.62
N GLN A 251 25.22 -0.43 20.30
CA GLN A 251 24.51 0.46 19.39
C GLN A 251 23.03 0.04 19.28
N PRO A 252 22.11 0.99 19.12
CA PRO A 252 20.70 0.67 18.90
C PRO A 252 20.55 -0.08 17.58
N GLU A 253 19.83 -1.21 17.61
CA GLU A 253 19.52 -1.95 16.39
C GLU A 253 18.53 -1.14 15.52
N PRO A 254 18.79 -1.03 14.20
CA PRO A 254 17.88 -0.36 13.28
C PRO A 254 16.50 -1.00 13.24
N SER A 255 15.48 -0.16 13.26
CA SER A 255 14.08 -0.50 13.05
C SER A 255 13.51 0.41 11.97
N PHE A 256 12.61 -0.13 11.15
CA PHE A 256 12.05 0.54 9.98
C PHE A 256 10.54 0.80 10.17
N VAL A 257 10.12 1.10 11.40
CA VAL A 257 8.71 1.38 11.73
C VAL A 257 8.31 2.70 11.13
N VAL A 258 7.39 2.66 10.17
CA VAL A 258 6.85 3.85 9.51
C VAL A 258 6.14 4.73 10.54
N THR A 259 6.59 5.98 10.65
CA THR A 259 6.03 7.00 11.56
C THR A 259 5.46 8.21 10.83
N GLY A 260 5.79 8.38 9.56
CA GLY A 260 5.30 9.46 8.73
C GLY A 260 5.87 9.37 7.32
N ASN A 261 5.72 10.44 6.56
CA ASN A 261 6.18 10.56 5.18
C ASN A 261 6.74 11.97 4.96
N LEU A 262 7.72 12.11 4.07
CA LEU A 262 8.31 13.38 3.67
C LEU A 262 8.02 13.65 2.19
N PRO A 263 7.69 14.89 1.79
CA PRO A 263 7.45 15.21 0.39
C PRO A 263 8.76 15.20 -0.39
N VAL A 264 8.71 14.72 -1.63
CA VAL A 264 9.87 14.70 -2.52
C VAL A 264 9.43 14.87 -3.97
N VAL A 265 10.27 15.53 -4.75
CA VAL A 265 10.23 15.50 -6.22
C VAL A 265 11.52 14.87 -6.72
N VAL A 266 11.44 14.15 -7.83
CA VAL A 266 12.61 13.54 -8.45
C VAL A 266 13.26 14.56 -9.38
N ARG A 267 14.56 14.38 -9.68
CA ARG A 267 15.19 15.04 -10.83
C ARG A 267 14.38 14.73 -12.09
N GLU A 268 13.94 15.76 -12.82
CA GLU A 268 13.02 15.62 -13.96
C GLU A 268 13.47 14.59 -15.01
N SER A 269 14.78 14.50 -15.28
CA SER A 269 15.34 13.52 -16.22
C SER A 269 15.13 12.04 -15.81
N LEU A 270 14.66 11.77 -14.59
CA LEU A 270 14.32 10.44 -14.09
C LEU A 270 12.83 10.11 -14.25
N LEU A 271 11.98 11.09 -14.58
CA LEU A 271 10.54 10.87 -14.79
C LEU A 271 10.22 9.87 -15.90
N PRO A 272 10.93 9.83 -17.06
CA PRO A 272 10.65 8.83 -18.07
C PRO A 272 10.76 7.40 -17.53
N ARG A 273 11.78 7.13 -16.71
CA ARG A 273 11.98 5.81 -16.08
C ARG A 273 10.85 5.48 -15.10
N ILE A 274 10.42 6.45 -14.30
CA ILE A 274 9.31 6.29 -13.34
C ILE A 274 8.00 5.99 -14.07
N LEU A 275 7.65 6.76 -15.10
CA LEU A 275 6.44 6.54 -15.89
C LEU A 275 6.47 5.18 -16.60
N GLU A 276 7.62 4.79 -17.16
CA GLU A 276 7.81 3.47 -17.78
C GLU A 276 7.68 2.31 -16.78
N MET A 277 8.14 2.46 -15.54
CA MET A 277 7.92 1.45 -14.49
C MET A 277 6.42 1.30 -14.18
N GLY A 278 5.70 2.42 -14.04
CA GLY A 278 4.25 2.39 -13.80
C GLY A 278 3.48 1.70 -14.92
N GLN A 279 3.80 2.02 -16.18
CA GLN A 279 3.17 1.42 -17.35
C GLN A 279 3.41 -0.10 -17.43
N ARG A 280 4.66 -0.54 -17.26
CA ARG A 280 4.99 -1.98 -17.34
C ARG A 280 4.34 -2.81 -16.24
N ILE A 281 4.14 -2.24 -15.05
CA ILE A 281 3.46 -2.93 -13.96
C ILE A 281 1.98 -3.16 -14.28
N VAL A 282 1.31 -2.16 -14.86
CA VAL A 282 -0.08 -2.28 -15.31
C VAL A 282 -0.18 -3.32 -16.43
N GLU A 283 0.64 -3.21 -17.47
CA GLU A 283 0.65 -4.17 -18.59
C GLU A 283 0.92 -5.61 -18.13
N ALA A 284 1.83 -5.80 -17.18
CA ALA A 284 2.09 -7.11 -16.59
C ALA A 284 0.90 -7.63 -15.77
N SER A 285 0.21 -6.75 -15.04
CA SER A 285 -0.94 -7.14 -14.22
C SER A 285 -2.10 -7.69 -15.06
N ASP A 286 -2.37 -7.09 -16.22
CA ASP A 286 -3.44 -7.52 -17.14
C ASP A 286 -3.20 -8.95 -17.64
N GLN A 287 -1.93 -9.33 -17.81
CA GLN A 287 -1.53 -10.64 -18.30
C GLN A 287 -1.51 -11.71 -17.20
N LEU A 288 -1.17 -11.32 -15.96
CA LEU A 288 -1.04 -12.23 -14.83
C LEU A 288 -2.36 -12.46 -14.09
N PHE A 289 -3.19 -11.43 -13.93
CA PHE A 289 -4.44 -11.50 -13.17
C PHE A 289 -5.49 -10.51 -13.70
N SER A 290 -6.33 -10.92 -14.64
CA SER A 290 -7.40 -10.06 -15.20
C SER A 290 -8.43 -9.63 -14.13
N PRO A 291 -8.95 -8.37 -14.15
CA PRO A 291 -8.73 -7.29 -15.13
C PRO A 291 -7.46 -6.45 -14.90
N GLY A 292 -6.49 -6.96 -14.14
CA GLY A 292 -5.26 -6.27 -13.82
C GLY A 292 -5.39 -5.30 -12.66
N LEU A 293 -4.46 -4.36 -12.59
CA LEU A 293 -4.45 -3.28 -11.62
C LEU A 293 -5.56 -2.28 -11.95
N ILE A 294 -6.24 -1.74 -10.95
CA ILE A 294 -7.25 -0.68 -11.12
C ILE A 294 -7.02 0.37 -10.04
N GLY A 295 -6.90 1.63 -10.45
CA GLY A 295 -6.80 2.77 -9.54
C GLY A 295 -5.38 2.98 -8.95
N PRO A 296 -5.27 3.36 -7.67
CA PRO A 296 -4.00 3.81 -7.10
C PRO A 296 -3.04 2.66 -6.85
N PHE A 297 -1.75 2.89 -7.08
CA PHE A 297 -0.69 1.97 -6.71
C PHE A 297 0.63 2.70 -6.46
N CYS A 298 1.58 2.01 -5.84
CA CYS A 298 2.90 2.52 -5.53
C CYS A 298 3.96 1.44 -5.82
N ILE A 299 5.05 1.84 -6.44
CA ILE A 299 6.25 1.01 -6.61
C ILE A 299 7.29 1.59 -5.65
N GLU A 300 7.64 0.87 -4.59
CA GLU A 300 8.61 1.35 -3.61
C GLU A 300 10.03 1.08 -4.12
N THR A 301 10.82 2.14 -4.26
CA THR A 301 12.13 2.05 -4.94
C THR A 301 13.26 2.69 -4.15
N VAL A 302 14.46 2.19 -4.42
CA VAL A 302 15.72 2.88 -4.10
C VAL A 302 16.36 3.32 -5.42
N CYS A 303 16.76 4.59 -5.50
CA CYS A 303 17.53 5.16 -6.59
C CYS A 303 19.02 5.15 -6.23
N THR A 304 19.84 4.46 -7.05
CA THR A 304 21.28 4.34 -6.86
C THR A 304 22.05 5.57 -7.36
N GLU A 305 23.35 5.62 -7.09
CA GLU A 305 24.23 6.67 -7.62
C GLU A 305 24.34 6.67 -9.15
N ASP A 306 24.11 5.51 -9.79
CA ASP A 306 24.00 5.35 -11.25
C ASP A 306 22.63 5.77 -11.82
N LEU A 307 21.78 6.39 -10.99
CA LEU A 307 20.44 6.86 -11.32
C LEU A 307 19.47 5.74 -11.72
N GLU A 308 19.68 4.53 -11.18
CA GLU A 308 18.82 3.37 -11.44
C GLU A 308 17.85 3.12 -10.30
N PHE A 309 16.58 2.88 -10.64
CA PHE A 309 15.56 2.50 -9.67
C PHE A 309 15.54 0.99 -9.49
N ILE A 310 15.63 0.57 -8.23
CA ILE A 310 15.51 -0.82 -7.81
C ILE A 310 14.26 -0.93 -6.93
N ALA A 311 13.26 -1.63 -7.44
CA ALA A 311 12.01 -1.90 -6.73
C ALA A 311 12.21 -2.93 -5.62
N PHE A 312 11.48 -2.77 -4.52
CA PHE A 312 11.52 -3.71 -3.41
C PHE A 312 10.17 -4.12 -2.87
N GLU A 313 9.10 -3.41 -3.22
CA GLU A 313 7.73 -3.69 -2.82
C GLU A 313 6.77 -3.00 -3.81
N ILE A 314 5.62 -3.61 -4.08
CA ILE A 314 4.50 -3.04 -4.84
C ILE A 314 3.30 -3.00 -3.91
N SER A 315 2.74 -1.81 -3.71
CA SER A 315 1.44 -1.65 -3.09
C SER A 315 0.40 -1.40 -4.17
N ALA A 316 -0.52 -2.33 -4.38
CA ALA A 316 -1.52 -2.25 -5.45
C ALA A 316 -2.79 -1.48 -5.04
N ARG A 317 -2.64 -0.52 -4.13
CA ARG A 317 -3.67 0.35 -3.56
C ARG A 317 -3.07 1.70 -3.19
N ILE A 318 -3.90 2.59 -2.64
CA ILE A 318 -3.45 3.84 -2.02
C ILE A 318 -2.54 3.60 -0.82
N VAL A 319 -1.39 4.30 -0.79
CA VAL A 319 -0.37 4.23 0.28
C VAL A 319 -0.39 5.47 1.17
N ALA A 320 0.16 5.38 2.39
CA ALA A 320 0.17 6.46 3.37
C ALA A 320 0.90 7.73 2.89
N GLY A 321 1.89 7.59 2.00
CA GLY A 321 2.63 8.72 1.39
C GLY A 321 1.73 9.74 0.72
N THR A 322 0.59 9.29 0.18
CA THR A 322 -0.40 10.16 -0.47
C THR A 322 -1.01 11.19 0.48
N ASN A 323 -1.00 10.96 1.81
CA ASN A 323 -1.59 11.86 2.81
C ASN A 323 -0.94 13.26 2.86
N LEU A 324 0.29 13.40 2.33
CA LEU A 324 0.95 14.70 2.18
C LEU A 324 0.20 15.64 1.21
N TYR A 325 -0.58 15.08 0.29
CA TYR A 325 -1.04 15.76 -0.91
C TYR A 325 -2.57 15.90 -0.97
N ILE A 326 -3.22 16.16 0.18
CA ILE A 326 -4.67 16.42 0.25
C ILE A 326 -5.07 17.58 -0.69
N ASN A 327 -4.24 18.61 -0.78
CA ASN A 327 -4.43 19.76 -1.68
C ASN A 327 -3.63 19.63 -2.99
N GLY A 328 -3.38 18.40 -3.45
CA GLY A 328 -2.58 18.12 -4.62
C GLY A 328 -1.07 18.11 -4.35
N SER A 329 -0.32 17.75 -5.39
CA SER A 329 1.13 17.66 -5.42
C SER A 329 1.71 18.45 -6.59
N PRO A 330 3.05 18.67 -6.64
CA PRO A 330 3.70 19.25 -7.81
C PRO A 330 3.38 18.53 -9.12
N TYR A 331 3.13 17.22 -9.10
CA TYR A 331 2.79 16.45 -10.31
C TYR A 331 1.30 16.51 -10.63
N SER A 332 0.43 16.37 -9.63
CA SER A 332 -1.01 16.37 -9.87
C SER A 332 -1.49 17.73 -10.38
N GLN A 333 -0.85 18.83 -9.97
CA GLN A 333 -1.14 20.19 -10.46
C GLN A 333 -0.79 20.39 -11.94
N LEU A 334 0.05 19.53 -12.53
CA LEU A 334 0.31 19.54 -13.98
C LEU A 334 -0.76 18.78 -14.77
N LEU A 335 -1.52 17.92 -14.09
CA LEU A 335 -2.55 17.07 -14.69
C LEU A 335 -3.96 17.65 -14.54
N TYR A 336 -4.18 18.47 -13.50
CA TYR A 336 -5.49 18.99 -13.12
C TYR A 336 -5.40 20.45 -12.69
N ASP A 337 -6.40 21.24 -13.09
CA ASP A 337 -6.53 22.63 -12.66
C ASP A 337 -6.94 22.75 -11.18
N GLU A 338 -7.60 21.72 -10.65
CA GLU A 338 -8.08 21.66 -9.28
C GLU A 338 -7.12 20.84 -8.38
N PRO A 339 -7.00 21.17 -7.07
CA PRO A 339 -6.25 20.37 -6.11
C PRO A 339 -6.66 18.89 -6.13
N MET A 340 -5.75 18.02 -6.55
CA MET A 340 -6.05 16.60 -6.79
C MET A 340 -5.21 15.68 -5.90
N SER A 341 -5.81 15.20 -4.82
CA SER A 341 -5.25 14.11 -4.01
C SER A 341 -5.55 12.75 -4.63
N THR A 342 -4.85 11.69 -4.21
CA THR A 342 -5.18 10.33 -4.65
C THR A 342 -6.59 9.92 -4.18
N GLY A 343 -6.99 10.31 -2.96
CA GLY A 343 -8.35 10.09 -2.46
C GLY A 343 -9.42 10.78 -3.33
N ARG A 344 -9.18 12.02 -3.75
CA ARG A 344 -10.06 12.74 -4.69
C ARG A 344 -10.06 12.10 -6.07
N ARG A 345 -8.90 11.65 -6.57
CA ARG A 345 -8.79 11.00 -7.88
C ARG A 345 -9.59 9.70 -7.97
N ILE A 346 -9.64 8.92 -6.88
CA ILE A 346 -10.53 7.74 -6.76
C ILE A 346 -12.00 8.17 -6.90
N ALA A 347 -12.42 9.21 -6.18
CA ALA A 347 -13.79 9.73 -6.24
C ALA A 347 -14.16 10.25 -7.65
N VAL A 348 -13.22 10.91 -8.33
CA VAL A 348 -13.36 11.34 -9.73
C VAL A 348 -13.56 10.14 -10.64
N GLU A 349 -12.77 9.07 -10.49
CA GLU A 349 -12.90 7.86 -11.32
C GLU A 349 -14.29 7.22 -11.15
N ILE A 350 -14.76 7.08 -9.91
CA ILE A 350 -16.09 6.54 -9.60
C ILE A 350 -17.18 7.41 -10.25
N LYS A 351 -17.07 8.73 -10.14
CA LYS A 351 -18.03 9.67 -10.71
C LYS A 351 -18.02 9.67 -12.25
N GLU A 352 -16.86 9.50 -12.87
CA GLU A 352 -16.73 9.34 -14.32
C GLU A 352 -17.34 8.00 -14.77
N ALA A 353 -17.09 6.90 -14.05
CA ALA A 353 -17.67 5.59 -14.33
C ALA A 353 -19.20 5.60 -14.21
N ILE A 354 -19.77 6.26 -13.20
CA ILE A 354 -21.22 6.46 -13.06
C ILE A 354 -21.79 7.18 -14.28
N LYS A 355 -21.15 8.28 -14.70
CA LYS A 355 -21.61 9.06 -15.87
C LYS A 355 -21.53 8.28 -17.18
N ALA A 356 -20.58 7.36 -17.28
CA ALA A 356 -20.35 6.52 -18.45
C ALA A 356 -21.07 5.17 -18.37
N ASP A 357 -21.88 4.91 -17.34
CA ASP A 357 -22.58 3.64 -17.10
C ASP A 357 -21.62 2.42 -17.14
N SER A 358 -20.48 2.55 -16.46
CA SER A 358 -19.34 1.62 -16.53
C SER A 358 -18.70 1.34 -15.16
N LEU A 359 -19.48 1.44 -14.09
CA LEU A 359 -18.99 1.18 -12.72
C LEU A 359 -18.40 -0.23 -12.54
N ASP A 360 -18.94 -1.21 -13.24
CA ASP A 360 -18.46 -2.60 -13.27
C ASP A 360 -17.03 -2.76 -13.84
N SER A 361 -16.54 -1.77 -14.59
CA SER A 361 -15.17 -1.76 -15.11
C SER A 361 -14.11 -1.44 -14.05
N ILE A 362 -14.50 -0.77 -12.95
CA ILE A 362 -13.60 -0.29 -11.89
C ILE A 362 -13.91 -0.89 -10.50
N ILE A 363 -14.92 -1.74 -10.40
CA ILE A 363 -15.39 -2.37 -9.17
C ILE A 363 -15.24 -3.88 -9.24
N TYR A 364 -14.74 -4.46 -8.14
CA TYR A 364 -14.77 -5.89 -7.88
C TYR A 364 -14.82 -6.19 -6.38
#